data_AF-A0AAW9DU86-F1
#
_entry.id   AF-A0AAW9DU86-F1
#
_cell.length_a   1.000
_cell.length_b   1.000
_cell.length_c   1.000
_cell.angle_alpha   90.00
_cell.angle_beta   90.00
_cell.angle_gamma   90.00
#
_symmetry.space_group_name_H-M   'P 1'
#
loop_
_entity.id
_entity.type
_entity.pdbx_description
1 polymer ?
#
loop_
_entity_poly.entity_id
_entity_poly.type
_entity_poly.pdbx_seq_one_letter_code
_entity_poly.pdbx_strand_id
1 'polypeptide(L)'
;MTAHPIFGLIPSTLDEAGVTLRLATSSPAGAGACLIVTPNLDHIVQLRRNAAFRAAYRRAVLILCDGFPVQYYARLRGHHAHRVTGSGLIARVMQHPDPPMRLMFVVDRPETAEAVAAWARAHGMIDQVATAIPPVGFIAQPAACSALATAIAHHRPGLLIMGVGAPQSEIFIDRYHRDLPDCWALCIGQGVKMALGLVRRAPPAVRTLHAEWLWRLLQEPRRLAGRYGLGAFRFAGAIAADLRGSRS
;
A
#
# COMPACT_ATOMS: atom_id res chain seq x y z
N MET A 1 28.76 3.56 -3.22
CA MET A 1 28.41 3.23 -1.82
C MET A 1 27.05 2.55 -1.83
N THR A 2 26.98 1.26 -1.50
CA THR A 2 25.71 0.53 -1.38
C THR A 2 24.97 1.06 -0.15
N ALA A 3 23.81 1.69 -0.35
CA ALA A 3 23.05 2.27 0.74
C ALA A 3 22.60 1.17 1.73
N HIS A 4 22.94 1.31 3.01
CA HIS A 4 22.57 0.34 4.04
C HIS A 4 21.05 0.27 4.18
N PRO A 5 20.44 -0.94 4.25
CA PRO A 5 19.01 -1.08 4.47
C PRO A 5 18.53 -0.34 5.73
N ILE A 6 17.35 0.26 5.68
CA ILE A 6 16.65 0.80 6.86
C ILE A 6 15.56 -0.16 7.28
N PHE A 7 15.53 -0.55 8.55
CA PHE A 7 14.61 -1.58 9.07
C PHE A 7 14.68 -2.91 8.29
N GLY A 8 15.83 -3.19 7.65
CA GLY A 8 16.01 -4.33 6.74
C GLY A 8 15.34 -4.17 5.37
N LEU A 9 14.99 -2.95 4.97
CA LEU A 9 14.33 -2.58 3.71
C LEU A 9 15.20 -1.60 2.92
N ILE A 10 15.08 -1.63 1.58
CA ILE A 10 15.71 -0.66 0.69
C ILE A 10 14.61 0.21 0.08
N PRO A 11 14.48 1.49 0.50
CA PRO A 11 13.51 2.40 -0.07
C PRO A 11 13.75 2.65 -1.56
N SER A 12 12.67 2.80 -2.31
CA SER A 12 12.71 3.23 -3.70
C SER A 12 13.24 4.66 -3.84
N THR A 13 13.97 4.89 -4.92
CA THR A 13 14.38 6.22 -5.37
C THR A 13 13.36 6.88 -6.29
N LEU A 14 12.27 6.19 -6.66
CA LEU A 14 11.23 6.74 -7.52
C LEU A 14 10.36 7.73 -6.74
N ASP A 15 10.07 8.86 -7.37
CA ASP A 15 9.03 9.78 -6.92
C ASP A 15 7.64 9.35 -7.40
N GLU A 16 6.60 10.11 -7.06
CA GLU A 16 5.22 9.76 -7.39
C GLU A 16 5.00 9.63 -8.91
N ALA A 17 5.65 10.48 -9.71
CA ALA A 17 5.55 10.43 -11.16
C ALA A 17 6.22 9.17 -11.72
N GLY A 18 7.44 8.87 -11.27
CA GLY A 18 8.17 7.66 -11.67
C GLY A 18 7.44 6.37 -11.30
N VAL A 19 6.82 6.32 -10.12
CA VAL A 19 5.99 5.17 -9.73
C VAL A 19 4.75 5.07 -10.60
N THR A 20 4.07 6.18 -10.89
CA THR A 20 2.88 6.20 -11.75
C THR A 20 3.21 5.70 -13.15
N LEU A 21 4.32 6.15 -13.74
CA LEU A 21 4.81 5.66 -15.04
C LEU A 21 5.08 4.16 -15.00
N ARG A 22 5.73 3.67 -13.94
CA ARG A 22 6.00 2.25 -13.79
C ARG A 22 4.72 1.41 -13.69
N LEU A 23 3.72 1.87 -12.94
CA LEU A 23 2.42 1.21 -12.84
C LEU A 23 1.64 1.21 -14.17
N ALA A 24 1.91 2.16 -15.06
CA ALA A 24 1.30 2.22 -16.39
C ALA A 24 1.92 1.21 -17.38
N THR A 25 3.11 0.68 -17.08
CA THR A 25 3.75 -0.37 -17.89
C THR A 25 3.33 -1.77 -17.45
N SER A 26 3.42 -2.76 -18.34
CA SER A 26 3.22 -4.17 -17.97
C SER A 26 4.23 -4.61 -16.91
N SER A 27 3.77 -5.39 -15.94
CA SER A 27 4.68 -6.09 -15.02
C SER A 27 5.52 -7.14 -15.76
N PRO A 28 6.67 -7.56 -15.21
CA PRO A 28 7.50 -8.59 -15.82
C PRO A 28 6.72 -9.89 -16.10
N ALA A 29 6.91 -10.45 -17.29
CA ALA A 29 6.24 -11.69 -17.69
C ALA A 29 6.74 -12.89 -16.86
N GLY A 30 5.80 -13.75 -16.43
CA GLY A 30 6.07 -14.94 -15.62
C GLY A 30 6.45 -14.66 -14.17
N ALA A 31 6.33 -13.42 -13.70
CA ALA A 31 6.65 -13.03 -12.32
C ALA A 31 5.47 -13.22 -11.36
N GLY A 32 4.24 -13.35 -11.89
CA GLY A 32 3.02 -13.28 -11.11
C GLY A 32 2.79 -11.88 -10.53
N ALA A 33 2.07 -11.81 -9.42
CA ALA A 33 1.79 -10.52 -8.78
C ALA A 33 3.04 -9.88 -8.16
N CYS A 34 3.43 -8.73 -8.70
CA CYS A 34 4.58 -7.93 -8.26
C CYS A 34 4.18 -6.97 -7.14
N LEU A 35 4.51 -7.32 -5.90
CA LEU A 35 4.11 -6.58 -4.70
C LEU A 35 4.80 -5.21 -4.57
N ILE A 36 3.99 -4.17 -4.43
CA ILE A 36 4.40 -2.80 -4.11
C ILE A 36 3.84 -2.41 -2.75
N VAL A 37 4.73 -2.00 -1.83
CA VAL A 37 4.38 -1.67 -0.45
C VAL A 37 4.64 -0.20 -0.13
N THR A 38 3.77 0.37 0.70
CA THR A 38 3.84 1.76 1.16
C THR A 38 4.01 1.82 2.68
N PRO A 39 5.18 1.42 3.25
CA PRO A 39 5.39 1.47 4.69
C PRO A 39 5.23 2.87 5.25
N ASN A 40 4.32 2.96 6.22
CA ASN A 40 4.24 4.05 7.18
C ASN A 40 4.80 3.58 8.55
N LEU A 41 4.80 4.48 9.54
CA LEU A 41 5.33 4.23 10.88
C LEU A 41 4.81 2.92 11.50
N ASP A 42 3.52 2.63 11.34
CA ASP A 42 2.90 1.46 11.93
C ASP A 42 3.26 0.18 11.20
N HIS A 43 3.47 0.23 9.88
CA HIS A 43 4.01 -0.92 9.16
C HIS A 43 5.41 -1.26 9.67
N ILE A 44 6.27 -0.26 9.93
CA ILE A 44 7.59 -0.48 10.53
C ILE A 44 7.48 -1.17 11.91
N VAL A 45 6.51 -0.79 12.73
CA VAL A 45 6.26 -1.43 14.03
C VAL A 45 5.75 -2.88 13.85
N GLN A 46 4.81 -3.11 12.94
CA GLN A 46 4.25 -4.43 12.66
C GLN A 46 5.30 -5.39 12.08
N LEU A 47 6.16 -4.90 11.20
CA LEU A 47 7.25 -5.68 10.59
C LEU A 47 8.14 -6.34 11.63
N ARG A 48 8.35 -5.69 12.78
CA ARG A 48 9.16 -6.25 13.87
C ARG A 48 8.52 -7.46 14.53
N ARG A 49 7.19 -7.57 14.53
CA ARG A 49 6.43 -8.56 15.31
C ARG A 49 5.77 -9.64 14.46
N ASN A 50 5.65 -9.42 13.15
CA ASN A 50 4.97 -10.35 12.24
C ASN A 50 5.96 -10.87 11.19
N ALA A 51 6.34 -12.14 11.30
CA ALA A 51 7.31 -12.78 10.40
C ALA A 51 6.80 -12.88 8.95
N ALA A 52 5.52 -13.23 8.76
CA ALA A 52 4.92 -13.33 7.43
C ALA A 52 4.86 -11.96 6.74
N PHE A 53 4.49 -10.91 7.47
CA PHE A 53 4.49 -9.55 6.95
C PHE A 53 5.89 -9.07 6.56
N ARG A 54 6.90 -9.44 7.35
CA ARG A 54 8.31 -9.16 7.04
C ARG A 54 8.81 -9.90 5.81
N ALA A 55 8.37 -11.15 5.61
CA ALA A 55 8.69 -11.93 4.43
C ALA A 55 8.12 -11.27 3.15
N ALA A 56 6.85 -10.84 3.20
CA ALA A 56 6.20 -10.09 2.12
C ALA A 56 6.99 -8.83 1.76
N TYR A 57 7.39 -8.04 2.76
CA TYR A 57 8.18 -6.82 2.53
C TYR A 57 9.55 -7.07 1.91
N ARG A 58 10.22 -8.18 2.26
CA ARG A 58 11.51 -8.56 1.66
C ARG A 58 11.39 -8.96 0.20
N ARG A 59 10.23 -9.48 -0.21
CA ARG A 59 9.94 -9.91 -1.58
C ARG A 59 9.27 -8.82 -2.43
N ALA A 60 8.89 -7.69 -1.81
CA ALA A 60 8.33 -6.57 -2.52
C ALA A 60 9.31 -6.03 -3.56
N VAL A 61 8.83 -5.83 -4.79
CA VAL A 61 9.62 -5.29 -5.90
C VAL A 61 9.84 -3.78 -5.79
N LEU A 62 9.01 -3.12 -4.97
CA LEU A 62 9.09 -1.69 -4.73
C LEU A 62 8.64 -1.35 -3.31
N ILE A 63 9.51 -0.68 -2.56
CA ILE A 63 9.25 -0.23 -1.20
C ILE A 63 9.20 1.29 -1.21
N LEU A 64 8.00 1.85 -1.13
CA LEU A 64 7.79 3.30 -1.14
C LEU A 64 7.94 3.89 0.27
N CYS A 65 7.93 5.21 0.40
CA CYS A 65 7.92 5.88 1.71
C CYS A 65 6.57 6.57 1.94
N ASP A 66 5.70 5.97 2.75
CA ASP A 66 4.41 6.56 3.09
C ASP A 66 4.53 7.41 4.36
N GLY A 67 4.69 8.72 4.13
CA GLY A 67 4.71 9.73 5.18
C GLY A 67 6.10 10.24 5.55
N PHE A 68 6.10 11.40 6.21
CA PHE A 68 7.32 12.13 6.54
C PHE A 68 8.30 11.36 7.43
N PRO A 69 7.90 10.65 8.52
CA PRO A 69 8.87 10.02 9.42
C PRO A 69 9.74 8.93 8.75
N VAL A 70 9.14 8.09 7.90
CA VAL A 70 9.85 7.01 7.20
C VAL A 70 10.78 7.61 6.15
N GLN A 71 10.30 8.57 5.36
CA GLN A 71 11.11 9.28 4.36
C GLN A 71 12.29 10.01 5.01
N TYR A 72 12.03 10.76 6.08
CA TYR A 72 13.04 11.54 6.79
C TYR A 72 14.15 10.64 7.33
N TYR A 73 13.78 9.53 7.98
CA TYR A 73 14.76 8.56 8.46
C TYR A 73 15.56 7.93 7.30
N ALA A 74 14.91 7.59 6.18
CA ALA A 74 15.61 7.09 5.00
C ALA A 74 16.67 8.08 4.49
N ARG A 75 16.34 9.37 4.39
CA ARG A 75 17.27 10.43 3.96
C ARG A 75 18.42 10.62 4.93
N LEU A 76 18.15 10.59 6.24
CA LEU A 76 19.21 10.62 7.26
C LEU A 76 20.18 9.44 7.16
N ARG A 77 19.71 8.29 6.67
CA ARG A 77 20.51 7.09 6.42
C ARG A 77 21.16 7.07 5.03
N GLY A 78 21.12 8.18 4.30
CA GLY A 78 21.78 8.36 3.01
C GLY A 78 20.99 7.89 1.80
N HIS A 79 19.69 7.57 1.95
CA HIS A 79 18.84 7.17 0.83
C HIS A 79 18.23 8.39 0.12
N HIS A 80 18.19 8.35 -1.21
CA HIS A 80 17.43 9.30 -2.03
C HIS A 80 15.94 8.92 -2.03
N ALA A 81 15.27 9.07 -0.90
CA ALA A 81 13.88 8.66 -0.71
C ALA A 81 12.87 9.80 -0.93
N HIS A 82 11.88 9.57 -1.79
CA HIS A 82 10.75 10.47 -2.01
C HIS A 82 9.55 10.04 -1.17
N ARG A 83 8.75 11.01 -0.70
CA ARG A 83 7.47 10.73 -0.04
C ARG A 83 6.47 10.35 -1.13
N VAL A 84 6.04 9.10 -1.13
CA VAL A 84 5.05 8.57 -2.09
C VAL A 84 3.99 7.84 -1.28
N THR A 85 2.76 8.37 -1.30
CA THR A 85 1.65 7.80 -0.53
C THR A 85 0.79 6.90 -1.39
N GLY A 86 0.31 5.79 -0.82
CA GLY A 86 -0.62 4.91 -1.51
C GLY A 86 -1.89 5.61 -1.99
N SER A 87 -2.43 6.51 -1.14
CA SER A 87 -3.58 7.36 -1.47
C SER A 87 -3.33 8.36 -2.60
N GLY A 88 -2.10 8.85 -2.75
CA GLY A 88 -1.72 9.76 -3.83
C GLY A 88 -1.69 9.02 -5.17
N LEU A 89 -0.99 7.88 -5.21
CA LEU A 89 -0.90 7.04 -6.40
C LEU A 89 -2.27 6.62 -6.92
N ILE A 90 -3.13 6.07 -6.06
CA ILE A 90 -4.45 5.64 -6.51
C ILE A 90 -5.33 6.82 -6.92
N ALA A 91 -5.23 7.98 -6.25
CA ALA A 91 -5.97 9.16 -6.67
C ALA A 91 -5.56 9.63 -8.06
N ARG A 92 -4.27 9.56 -8.40
CA ARG A 92 -3.77 9.91 -9.72
C ARG A 92 -4.25 8.93 -10.80
N VAL A 93 -4.19 7.62 -10.51
CA VAL A 93 -4.77 6.57 -11.37
C VAL A 93 -6.27 6.81 -11.60
N MET A 94 -7.00 7.21 -10.55
CA MET A 94 -8.45 7.41 -10.64
C MET A 94 -8.87 8.74 -11.28
N GLN A 95 -8.03 9.78 -11.22
CA GLN A 95 -8.27 11.09 -11.84
C GLN A 95 -8.00 11.07 -13.35
N HIS A 96 -7.04 10.27 -13.77
CA HIS A 96 -6.67 10.12 -15.18
C HIS A 96 -6.67 8.64 -15.56
N PRO A 97 -7.85 8.01 -15.63
CA PRO A 97 -7.96 6.62 -16.01
C PRO A 97 -7.63 6.45 -17.49
N ASP A 98 -6.37 6.19 -17.78
CA ASP A 98 -5.91 5.70 -19.08
C ASP A 98 -5.03 4.45 -18.92
N PRO A 99 -5.44 3.44 -18.11
CA PRO A 99 -4.63 2.25 -17.98
C PRO A 99 -4.76 1.43 -19.28
N PRO A 100 -3.65 1.00 -19.91
CA PRO A 100 -3.69 0.03 -21.00
C PRO A 100 -4.09 -1.38 -20.51
N MET A 101 -4.59 -1.49 -19.28
CA MET A 101 -4.74 -2.73 -18.54
C MET A 101 -5.98 -2.71 -17.65
N ARG A 102 -6.50 -3.90 -17.36
CA ARG A 102 -7.61 -4.08 -16.43
C ARG A 102 -7.20 -3.73 -15.00
N LEU A 103 -8.14 -3.15 -14.25
CA LEU A 103 -7.99 -2.84 -12.83
C LEU A 103 -8.82 -3.80 -12.00
N MET A 104 -8.30 -4.19 -10.83
CA MET A 104 -9.10 -4.89 -9.83
C MET A 104 -8.90 -4.29 -8.45
N PHE A 105 -9.99 -4.00 -7.75
CA PHE A 105 -9.98 -3.47 -6.40
C PHE A 105 -10.46 -4.53 -5.41
N VAL A 106 -9.60 -4.96 -4.51
CA VAL A 106 -9.99 -5.81 -3.38
C VAL A 106 -10.26 -4.92 -2.18
N VAL A 107 -11.52 -4.75 -1.80
CA VAL A 107 -11.97 -3.77 -0.80
C VAL A 107 -12.62 -4.46 0.39
N ASP A 108 -12.75 -3.76 1.51
CA ASP A 108 -13.22 -4.36 2.78
C ASP A 108 -14.75 -4.34 2.95
N ARG A 109 -15.49 -3.55 2.14
CA ARG A 109 -16.94 -3.35 2.34
C ARG A 109 -17.70 -3.11 1.03
N PRO A 110 -19.00 -3.48 0.97
CA PRO A 110 -19.87 -3.25 -0.18
C PRO A 110 -19.92 -1.80 -0.65
N GLU A 111 -20.02 -0.83 0.27
CA GLU A 111 -20.15 0.59 -0.07
C GLU A 111 -18.91 1.11 -0.80
N THR A 112 -17.73 0.54 -0.50
CA THR A 112 -16.50 0.89 -1.22
C THR A 112 -16.49 0.29 -2.62
N ALA A 113 -16.98 -0.95 -2.79
CA ALA A 113 -17.10 -1.58 -4.10
C ALA A 113 -18.11 -0.86 -5.00
N GLU A 114 -19.25 -0.46 -4.45
CA GLU A 114 -20.26 0.35 -5.14
C GLU A 114 -19.69 1.70 -5.60
N ALA A 115 -18.91 2.37 -4.75
CA ALA A 115 -18.24 3.61 -5.11
C ALA A 115 -17.18 3.41 -6.21
N VAL A 116 -16.42 2.30 -6.21
CA VAL A 116 -15.52 1.95 -7.31
C VAL A 116 -16.31 1.72 -8.60
N ALA A 117 -17.42 0.98 -8.56
CA ALA A 117 -18.25 0.72 -9.73
C ALA A 117 -18.89 2.00 -10.30
N ALA A 118 -19.34 2.91 -9.43
CA ALA A 118 -19.85 4.22 -9.82
C ALA A 118 -18.76 5.07 -10.49
N TRP A 119 -17.55 5.08 -9.90
CA TRP A 119 -16.39 5.74 -10.49
C TRP A 119 -16.05 5.15 -11.87
N ALA A 120 -15.99 3.82 -12.00
CA ALA A 120 -15.69 3.14 -13.26
C ALA A 120 -16.74 3.47 -14.34
N ARG A 121 -18.03 3.49 -13.98
CA ARG A 121 -19.12 3.87 -14.89
C ARG A 121 -18.98 5.31 -15.37
N ALA A 122 -18.69 6.24 -14.46
CA ALA A 122 -18.53 7.66 -14.79
C ALA A 122 -17.36 7.93 -15.76
N HIS A 123 -16.37 7.04 -15.80
CA HIS A 123 -15.21 7.13 -16.68
C HIS A 123 -15.26 6.15 -17.87
N GLY A 124 -16.39 5.47 -18.11
CA GLY A 124 -16.54 4.53 -19.24
C GLY A 124 -15.70 3.25 -19.13
N MET A 125 -15.31 2.85 -17.91
CA MET A 125 -14.41 1.71 -17.65
C MET A 125 -15.09 0.48 -17.05
N ILE A 126 -16.42 0.39 -17.10
CA ILE A 126 -17.15 -0.65 -16.35
C ILE A 126 -16.71 -2.07 -16.71
N ASP A 127 -16.31 -2.31 -17.95
CA ASP A 127 -15.83 -3.62 -18.43
C ASP A 127 -14.34 -3.89 -18.14
N GLN A 128 -13.61 -2.88 -17.65
CA GLN A 128 -12.17 -2.97 -17.36
C GLN A 128 -11.87 -3.05 -15.85
N VAL A 129 -12.86 -2.71 -15.02
CA VAL A 129 -12.71 -2.60 -13.56
C VAL A 129 -13.54 -3.68 -12.88
N ALA A 130 -12.89 -4.50 -12.05
CA ALA A 130 -13.57 -5.44 -11.17
C ALA A 130 -13.34 -5.10 -9.70
N THR A 131 -14.24 -5.58 -8.84
CA THR A 131 -14.15 -5.45 -7.39
C THR A 131 -14.35 -6.80 -6.73
N ALA A 132 -13.62 -7.08 -5.64
CA ALA A 132 -13.87 -8.23 -4.77
C ALA A 132 -13.87 -7.81 -3.30
N ILE A 133 -14.70 -8.47 -2.50
CA ILE A 133 -14.81 -8.23 -1.07
C ILE A 133 -14.59 -9.56 -0.34
N PRO A 134 -13.39 -9.84 0.16
CA PRO A 134 -13.15 -11.04 0.94
C PRO A 134 -13.74 -10.89 2.35
N PRO A 135 -14.03 -12.00 3.06
CA PRO A 135 -14.54 -11.94 4.42
C PRO A 135 -13.53 -11.28 5.38
N VAL A 136 -14.03 -10.73 6.48
CA VAL A 136 -13.16 -10.20 7.55
C VAL A 136 -12.23 -11.31 8.03
N GLY A 137 -10.93 -11.02 8.12
CA GLY A 137 -9.95 -12.02 8.54
C GLY A 137 -9.61 -13.08 7.48
N PHE A 138 -9.97 -12.88 6.20
CA PHE A 138 -9.80 -13.89 5.12
C PHE A 138 -8.42 -14.52 5.03
N ILE A 139 -7.35 -13.80 5.41
CA ILE A 139 -5.97 -14.32 5.35
C ILE A 139 -5.74 -15.59 6.19
N ALA A 140 -6.58 -15.78 7.23
CA ALA A 140 -6.58 -16.96 8.10
C ALA A 140 -7.50 -18.07 7.57
N GLN A 141 -8.18 -17.86 6.44
CA GLN A 141 -9.18 -18.75 5.87
C GLN A 141 -8.70 -19.20 4.48
N PRO A 142 -8.09 -20.40 4.35
CA PRO A 142 -7.52 -20.87 3.09
C PRO A 142 -8.52 -20.88 1.92
N ALA A 143 -9.78 -21.26 2.18
CA ALA A 143 -10.84 -21.26 1.18
C ALA A 143 -11.14 -19.85 0.65
N ALA A 144 -11.22 -18.85 1.54
CA ALA A 144 -11.45 -17.46 1.15
C ALA A 144 -10.27 -16.89 0.35
N CYS A 145 -9.04 -17.23 0.72
CA CYS A 145 -7.85 -16.85 -0.03
C CYS A 145 -7.84 -17.47 -1.43
N SER A 146 -8.14 -18.77 -1.54
CA SER A 146 -8.20 -19.48 -2.83
C SER A 146 -9.30 -18.92 -3.75
N ALA A 147 -10.49 -18.63 -3.20
CA ALA A 147 -11.57 -18.00 -3.94
C ALA A 147 -11.17 -16.60 -4.45
N LEU A 148 -10.50 -15.80 -3.61
CA LEU A 148 -9.99 -14.49 -4.02
C LEU A 148 -8.93 -14.61 -5.13
N ALA A 149 -7.98 -15.53 -4.99
CA ALA A 149 -6.95 -15.76 -6.01
C ALA A 149 -7.57 -16.20 -7.35
N THR A 150 -8.57 -17.08 -7.31
CA THR A 150 -9.32 -17.52 -8.49
C THR A 150 -10.04 -16.34 -9.17
N ALA A 151 -10.71 -15.48 -8.40
CA ALA A 151 -11.38 -14.30 -8.93
C ALA A 151 -10.39 -13.33 -9.61
N ILE A 152 -9.21 -13.13 -9.00
CA ILE A 152 -8.15 -12.29 -9.57
C ILE A 152 -7.61 -12.90 -10.87
N ALA A 153 -7.33 -14.20 -10.86
CA ALA A 153 -6.82 -14.92 -12.03
C ALA A 153 -7.82 -14.94 -13.20
N HIS A 154 -9.12 -15.00 -12.91
CA HIS A 154 -10.17 -14.91 -13.92
C HIS A 154 -10.24 -13.53 -14.57
N HIS A 155 -10.18 -12.45 -13.77
CA HIS A 155 -10.26 -11.08 -14.29
C HIS A 155 -9.00 -10.64 -15.06
N ARG A 156 -7.83 -11.16 -14.66
CA ARG A 156 -6.51 -10.80 -15.20
C ARG A 156 -6.22 -9.30 -15.15
N PRO A 157 -6.22 -8.67 -13.96
CA PRO A 157 -5.82 -7.28 -13.84
C PRO A 157 -4.35 -7.11 -14.21
N GLY A 158 -3.98 -6.00 -14.84
CA GLY A 158 -2.58 -5.56 -14.89
C GLY A 158 -2.19 -4.75 -13.65
N LEU A 159 -3.18 -4.13 -13.00
CA LEU A 159 -3.02 -3.45 -11.70
C LEU A 159 -4.07 -3.95 -10.71
N LEU A 160 -3.58 -4.62 -9.67
CA LEU A 160 -4.35 -5.12 -8.54
C LEU A 160 -4.18 -4.16 -7.34
N ILE A 161 -5.28 -3.58 -6.87
CA ILE A 161 -5.31 -2.64 -5.75
C ILE A 161 -5.87 -3.35 -4.52
N MET A 162 -5.04 -3.52 -3.49
CA MET A 162 -5.44 -4.15 -2.23
C MET A 162 -5.81 -3.09 -1.18
N GLY A 163 -7.11 -2.93 -0.96
CA GLY A 163 -7.74 -1.98 -0.03
C GLY A 163 -8.17 -2.58 1.31
N VAL A 164 -7.95 -3.88 1.55
CA VAL A 164 -8.35 -4.59 2.78
C VAL A 164 -7.42 -4.32 3.98
N GLY A 165 -6.26 -3.70 3.74
CA GLY A 165 -5.36 -3.21 4.78
C GLY A 165 -4.23 -4.17 5.16
N ALA A 166 -3.26 -3.63 5.90
CA ALA A 166 -2.11 -4.37 6.41
C ALA A 166 -2.46 -5.09 7.72
N PRO A 167 -1.89 -6.28 7.97
CA PRO A 167 -0.88 -6.96 7.14
C PRO A 167 -1.49 -7.93 6.11
N GLN A 168 -2.81 -8.05 6.04
CA GLN A 168 -3.48 -9.10 5.27
C GLN A 168 -3.24 -8.98 3.76
N SER A 169 -3.21 -7.75 3.25
CA SER A 169 -2.99 -7.47 1.82
C SER A 169 -1.63 -7.98 1.37
N GLU A 170 -0.57 -7.57 2.07
CA GLU A 170 0.80 -7.90 1.72
C GLU A 170 1.09 -9.40 1.91
N ILE A 171 0.57 -10.00 2.98
CA ILE A 171 0.72 -11.45 3.22
C ILE A 171 -0.02 -12.26 2.14
N PHE A 172 -1.20 -11.81 1.70
CA PHE A 172 -1.95 -12.49 0.64
C PHE A 172 -1.17 -12.50 -0.66
N ILE A 173 -0.69 -11.33 -1.10
CA ILE A 173 0.07 -11.23 -2.35
C ILE A 173 1.35 -12.07 -2.26
N ASP A 174 2.10 -11.98 -1.16
CA ASP A 174 3.31 -12.79 -0.98
C ASP A 174 3.04 -14.29 -1.09
N ARG A 175 1.97 -14.77 -0.43
CA ARG A 175 1.60 -16.19 -0.41
C ARG A 175 1.14 -16.70 -1.78
N TYR A 176 0.35 -15.92 -2.50
CA TYR A 176 -0.33 -16.35 -3.72
C TYR A 176 0.28 -15.78 -5.00
N HIS A 177 1.39 -15.02 -4.95
CA HIS A 177 1.91 -14.28 -6.11
C HIS A 177 2.01 -15.11 -7.39
N ARG A 178 2.41 -16.39 -7.30
CA ARG A 178 2.55 -17.30 -8.45
C ARG A 178 1.23 -17.83 -9.01
N ASP A 179 0.18 -17.83 -8.20
CA ASP A 179 -1.17 -18.24 -8.60
C ASP A 179 -1.94 -17.07 -9.22
N LEU A 180 -1.39 -15.85 -9.09
CA LEU A 180 -1.94 -14.62 -9.64
C LEU A 180 -1.33 -14.34 -11.02
N PRO A 181 -2.07 -13.66 -11.91
CA PRO A 181 -1.56 -13.22 -13.20
C PRO A 181 -0.42 -12.20 -13.01
N ASP A 182 0.38 -12.03 -14.05
CA ASP A 182 1.38 -10.95 -14.10
C ASP A 182 0.68 -9.61 -13.94
N CYS A 183 0.89 -8.97 -12.77
CA CYS A 183 0.30 -7.69 -12.45
C CYS A 183 1.14 -6.92 -11.43
N TRP A 184 0.96 -5.61 -11.37
CA TRP A 184 1.39 -4.82 -10.22
C TRP A 184 0.37 -4.97 -9.09
N ALA A 185 0.81 -5.35 -7.90
CA ALA A 185 -0.05 -5.48 -6.73
C ALA A 185 0.26 -4.36 -5.71
N LEU A 186 -0.58 -3.33 -5.70
CA LEU A 186 -0.43 -2.13 -4.90
C LEU A 186 -1.26 -2.24 -3.59
N CYS A 187 -0.57 -2.41 -2.46
CA CYS A 187 -1.20 -2.52 -1.14
C CYS A 187 -1.32 -1.17 -0.45
N ILE A 188 -2.54 -0.62 -0.37
CA ILE A 188 -2.76 0.77 0.09
C ILE A 188 -3.88 0.92 1.12
N GLY A 189 -4.54 -0.18 1.49
CA GLY A 189 -5.59 -0.18 2.52
C GLY A 189 -6.64 0.91 2.30
N GLN A 190 -6.80 1.80 3.29
CA GLN A 190 -7.79 2.89 3.25
C GLN A 190 -7.55 3.93 2.14
N GLY A 191 -6.45 3.86 1.38
CA GLY A 191 -6.17 4.76 0.27
C GLY A 191 -7.27 4.79 -0.79
N VAL A 192 -7.93 3.65 -1.06
CA VAL A 192 -9.06 3.56 -2.02
C VAL A 192 -10.23 4.46 -1.58
N LYS A 193 -10.63 4.36 -0.31
CA LYS A 193 -11.70 5.19 0.26
C LYS A 193 -11.37 6.68 0.23
N MET A 194 -10.10 7.03 0.44
CA MET A 194 -9.65 8.44 0.37
C MET A 194 -9.65 8.99 -1.06
N ALA A 195 -9.49 8.15 -2.08
CA ALA A 195 -9.56 8.55 -3.48
C ALA A 195 -11.01 8.70 -3.94
N LEU A 196 -11.89 7.82 -3.47
CA LEU A 196 -13.34 7.88 -3.71
C LEU A 196 -14.07 8.96 -2.90
N GLY A 197 -13.37 9.72 -2.05
CA GLY A 197 -13.98 10.73 -1.20
C GLY A 197 -14.81 10.20 -0.02
N LEU A 198 -14.81 8.88 0.22
CA LEU A 198 -15.52 8.23 1.32
C LEU A 198 -14.92 8.53 2.69
N VAL A 199 -13.68 9.04 2.73
CA VAL A 199 -13.01 9.51 3.94
C VAL A 199 -12.59 10.96 3.71
N ARG A 200 -12.92 11.85 4.66
CA ARG A 200 -12.63 13.27 4.54
C ARG A 200 -11.11 13.50 4.53
N ARG A 201 -10.58 14.06 3.43
CA ARG A 201 -9.17 14.47 3.37
C ARG A 201 -8.89 15.64 4.32
N ALA A 202 -7.63 15.81 4.72
CA ALA A 202 -7.21 16.99 5.46
C ALA A 202 -7.32 18.24 4.58
N PRO A 203 -7.79 19.38 5.11
CA PRO A 203 -7.83 20.64 4.38
C PRO A 203 -6.44 21.02 3.81
N PRO A 204 -6.36 21.73 2.67
CA PRO A 204 -5.08 22.08 2.03
C PRO A 204 -4.06 22.73 2.97
N ALA A 205 -4.49 23.64 3.84
CA ALA A 205 -3.64 24.28 4.85
C ALA A 205 -3.02 23.27 5.85
N VAL A 206 -3.73 22.19 6.17
CA VAL A 206 -3.24 21.13 7.05
C VAL A 206 -2.28 20.20 6.31
N ARG A 207 -2.45 20.06 4.98
CA ARG A 207 -1.54 19.27 4.12
C ARG A 207 -0.20 19.96 3.92
N THR A 208 -0.22 21.28 3.67
CA THR A 208 0.99 22.09 3.50
C THR A 208 1.81 22.20 4.78
N LEU A 209 1.16 22.18 5.95
CA LEU A 209 1.83 22.11 7.26
C LEU A 209 2.35 20.71 7.61
N HIS A 210 2.24 19.72 6.71
CA HIS A 210 2.49 18.30 6.98
C HIS A 210 1.71 17.75 8.19
N ALA A 211 0.64 18.43 8.62
CA ALA A 211 -0.18 18.13 9.79
C ALA A 211 -1.38 17.22 9.46
N GLU A 212 -1.37 16.55 8.30
CA GLU A 212 -2.35 15.51 7.93
C GLU A 212 -2.51 14.44 9.01
N TRP A 213 -1.44 14.17 9.76
CA TRP A 213 -1.47 13.26 10.90
C TRP A 213 -2.41 13.73 12.01
N LEU A 214 -2.45 15.03 12.30
CA LEU A 214 -3.30 15.64 13.32
C LEU A 214 -4.77 15.65 12.86
N TRP A 215 -5.01 15.93 11.58
CA TRP A 215 -6.35 15.82 11.00
C TRP A 215 -6.91 14.40 11.03
N ARG A 216 -6.06 13.40 10.75
CA ARG A 216 -6.45 11.99 10.88
C ARG A 216 -6.75 11.64 12.34
N LEU A 217 -5.93 12.11 13.28
CA LEU A 217 -6.17 11.91 14.72
C LEU A 217 -7.53 12.47 15.14
N LEU A 218 -7.95 13.62 14.60
CA LEU A 218 -9.26 14.20 14.89
C LEU A 218 -10.43 13.39 14.31
N GLN A 219 -10.23 12.71 13.17
CA GLN A 219 -11.27 11.90 12.55
C GLN A 219 -11.42 10.50 13.15
N GLU A 220 -10.32 9.89 13.59
CA GLU A 220 -10.33 8.56 14.20
C GLU A 220 -9.47 8.49 15.48
N PRO A 221 -9.83 9.27 16.53
CA PRO A 221 -8.99 9.47 17.70
C PRO A 221 -8.68 8.19 18.46
N ARG A 222 -9.65 7.28 18.59
CA ARG A 222 -9.46 5.99 19.28
C ARG A 222 -8.50 5.05 18.55
N ARG A 223 -8.52 5.04 17.21
CA ARG A 223 -7.62 4.20 16.39
C ARG A 223 -6.21 4.78 16.29
N LEU A 224 -6.07 6.11 16.32
CA LEU A 224 -4.78 6.78 16.11
C LEU A 224 -4.09 7.19 17.41
N ALA A 225 -4.79 7.38 18.54
CA ALA A 225 -4.16 7.72 19.83
C ALA A 225 -3.16 6.65 20.30
N GLY A 226 -3.50 5.36 20.18
CA GLY A 226 -2.57 4.26 20.45
C GLY A 226 -1.39 4.20 19.46
N ARG A 227 -1.59 4.71 18.24
CA ARG A 227 -0.60 4.73 17.15
C ARG A 227 0.39 5.89 17.29
N TYR A 228 0.00 7.03 17.86
CA TYR A 228 0.90 8.18 18.08
C TYR A 228 1.66 8.12 19.39
N GLY A 229 1.05 7.70 20.49
CA GLY A 229 1.79 7.52 21.75
C GLY A 229 2.71 6.31 21.67
N LEU A 230 2.11 5.12 21.80
CA LEU A 230 2.85 3.86 21.84
C LEU A 230 3.54 3.52 20.50
N GLY A 231 2.94 3.91 19.37
CA GLY A 231 3.57 3.70 18.07
C GLY A 231 4.80 4.58 17.83
N ALA A 232 4.81 5.86 18.24
CA ALA A 232 6.00 6.70 18.11
C ALA A 232 7.15 6.19 18.99
N PHE A 233 6.87 5.77 20.23
CA PHE A 233 7.88 5.13 21.09
C PHE A 233 8.42 3.83 20.46
N ARG A 234 7.54 2.99 19.91
CA ARG A 234 7.95 1.75 19.22
C ARG A 234 8.74 2.02 17.94
N PHE A 235 8.44 3.10 17.24
CA PHE A 235 9.18 3.54 16.06
C PHE A 235 10.57 4.08 16.44
N ALA A 236 10.67 4.90 17.50
CA ALA A 236 11.97 5.31 18.05
C ALA A 236 12.80 4.08 18.49
N GLY A 237 12.16 3.10 19.13
CA GLY A 237 12.80 1.82 19.45
C GLY A 237 13.18 1.00 18.22
N ALA A 238 12.48 1.15 17.09
CA ALA A 238 12.86 0.53 15.81
C ALA A 238 14.09 1.23 15.22
N ILE A 239 14.16 2.56 15.25
CA ILE A 239 15.32 3.34 14.84
C ILE A 239 16.56 2.95 15.68
N ALA A 240 16.42 2.88 17.00
CA ALA A 240 17.53 2.51 17.87
C ALA A 240 18.03 1.07 17.64
N ALA A 241 17.14 0.14 17.28
CA ALA A 241 17.54 -1.22 16.90
C ALA A 241 18.27 -1.23 15.54
N ASP A 242 17.75 -0.49 14.57
CA ASP A 242 18.31 -0.39 13.22
C ASP A 242 19.71 0.26 13.22
N LEU A 243 19.91 1.33 14.00
CA LEU A 243 21.21 1.96 14.18
C LEU A 243 22.24 1.04 14.86
N ARG A 244 21.80 0.19 15.80
CA ARG A 244 22.67 -0.80 16.44
C ARG A 244 23.10 -1.91 15.49
N GLY A 245 22.17 -2.42 14.68
CA GLY A 245 22.46 -3.47 13.69
C GLY A 245 23.22 -2.99 12.45
N SER A 246 23.33 -1.68 12.24
CA SER A 246 24.11 -1.10 11.13
C SER A 246 25.56 -0.75 11.51
N ARG A 247 25.91 -0.89 12.79
CA ARG A 247 27.26 -0.65 13.33
C ARG A 247 28.07 -1.92 13.56
N SER A 248 27.47 -3.09 13.34
CA SER A 248 28.09 -4.42 13.33
C SER A 248 28.31 -4.89 11.90
#